data_AF-A0A0H3GZ92-F1
#
_entry.id   AF-A0A0H3GZ92-F1
#
_cell.length_a   1.000
_cell.length_b   1.000
_cell.length_c   1.000
_cell.angle_alpha   90.00
_cell.angle_beta   90.00
_cell.angle_gamma   90.00
#
_symmetry.space_group_name_H-M   'P 1'
#
loop_
_entity.id
_entity.type
_entity.pdbx_description
1 polymer ?
#
loop_
_entity_poly.entity_id
_entity_poly.type
_entity_poly.pdbx_seq_one_letter_code
_entity_poly.pdbx_strand_id
1 'polypeptide(L)' 'MLEACPGAYFWIGTDGETPSKPLHNASYDFNDALIGPGVAMWVGLVEKQLPAA' A
#
# COMPACT_ATOMS: atom_id res chain seq x y z
N MET A 1 13.25 12.68 1.70
CA MET A 1 11.97 12.91 1.00
C MET A 1 11.01 13.67 1.89
N LEU A 2 10.56 13.09 3.01
CA LEU A 2 9.63 13.76 3.94
C LEU A 2 10.22 15.01 4.64
N GLU A 3 11.56 15.10 4.75
CA GLU A 3 12.25 16.32 5.22
C GLU A 3 12.05 17.54 4.30
N ALA A 4 11.79 17.32 3.00
CA ALA A 4 11.66 18.41 2.02
C ALA A 4 10.20 18.75 1.71
N CYS A 5 9.28 17.81 1.92
CA CYS A 5 7.86 17.96 1.62
C CYS A 5 7.03 17.18 2.64
N PRO A 6 6.09 17.82 3.36
CA PRO A 6 5.18 17.12 4.24
C PRO A 6 4.42 16.01 3.51
N GLY A 7 4.42 14.82 4.10
CA GLY A 7 3.76 13.66 3.53
C GLY A 7 3.75 12.49 4.49
N ALA A 8 3.13 11.39 4.07
CA ALA A 8 3.09 10.15 4.82
C ALA A 8 3.66 9.02 3.97
N TYR A 9 4.38 8.11 4.63
CA TYR A 9 4.84 6.85 4.05
C TYR A 9 4.43 5.73 4.99
N PHE A 10 3.72 4.75 4.46
CA PHE A 10 3.21 3.61 5.21
C PHE A 10 3.34 2.34 4.39
N TRP A 11 3.23 1.21 5.08
CA TRP A 11 3.37 -0.12 4.50
C TRP A 11 2.07 -0.88 4.71
N ILE A 12 1.75 -1.73 3.74
CA ILE A 12 0.78 -2.82 3.90
C ILE A 12 1.59 -4.11 3.88
N GLY A 13 1.37 -5.00 4.85
CA GLY A 13 2.01 -6.30 4.85
C GLY A 13 1.57 -7.10 3.63
N THR A 14 2.51 -7.69 2.89
CA THR A 14 2.24 -8.37 1.62
C THR A 14 2.14 -9.89 1.71
N ASP A 15 2.31 -10.47 2.89
CA ASP A 15 2.18 -11.92 3.06
C ASP A 15 0.71 -12.35 3.07
N GLY A 16 0.42 -13.49 2.43
CA GLY A 16 -0.85 -14.20 2.55
C GLY A 16 -0.81 -15.24 3.66
N GLU A 17 -1.61 -16.30 3.54
CA GLU A 17 -1.54 -17.46 4.46
C GLU A 17 -0.16 -18.13 4.44
N THR A 18 0.47 -18.15 3.25
CA THR A 18 1.87 -18.56 3.07
C THR A 18 2.70 -17.32 2.76
N PRO A 19 3.74 -17.03 3.56
CA PRO A 19 4.63 -15.89 3.29
C PRO A 19 5.38 -16.03 1.96
N SER A 20 5.60 -14.89 1.30
CA SER A 20 6.41 -14.83 0.08
C SER A 20 7.90 -14.76 0.41
N LYS A 21 8.75 -14.75 -0.63
CA LYS A 21 10.17 -14.37 -0.48
C LYS A 21 10.28 -12.88 -0.14
N PRO A 22 11.40 -12.40 0.41
CA PRO A 22 11.59 -10.97 0.60
C PRO A 22 11.69 -10.22 -0.73
N LEU A 23 11.43 -8.91 -0.71
CA LEU A 23 11.72 -8.02 -1.83
C LEU A 23 13.19 -8.20 -2.30
N HIS A 24 13.42 -8.03 -3.60
CA HIS A 24 14.69 -8.30 -4.29
C HIS A 24 15.08 -9.79 -4.43
N ASN A 25 14.22 -10.73 -4.05
CA ASN A 25 14.39 -12.14 -4.42
C ASN A 25 13.78 -12.42 -5.80
N ALA A 26 14.45 -13.24 -6.63
CA ALA A 26 13.94 -13.60 -7.97
C ALA A 26 12.63 -14.41 -7.94
N SER A 27 12.34 -15.06 -6.81
CA SER A 27 11.09 -15.79 -6.56
C SER A 27 10.13 -15.00 -5.67
N TYR A 28 10.27 -13.67 -5.60
CA TYR A 28 9.26 -12.81 -4.97
C TYR A 28 7.94 -12.94 -5.71
N ASP A 29 6.89 -13.26 -4.97
CA ASP A 29 5.50 -13.34 -5.45
C ASP A 29 4.63 -12.37 -4.66
N PHE A 30 3.93 -11.47 -5.33
CA PHE A 30 3.14 -10.43 -4.69
C PHE A 30 1.74 -10.95 -4.35
N ASN A 31 1.23 -10.64 -3.16
CA ASN A 31 -0.14 -11.00 -2.79
C ASN A 31 -1.17 -10.07 -3.49
N ASP A 32 -1.63 -10.47 -4.66
CA ASP A 32 -2.63 -9.75 -5.46
C ASP A 32 -3.95 -9.48 -4.73
N ALA A 33 -4.28 -10.26 -3.70
CA ALA A 33 -5.46 -10.01 -2.86
C ALA A 33 -5.41 -8.66 -2.14
N LEU A 34 -4.23 -8.03 -2.03
CA LEU A 34 -4.04 -6.73 -1.41
C LEU A 34 -4.27 -5.55 -2.35
N ILE A 35 -4.40 -5.77 -3.66
CA ILE A 35 -4.67 -4.69 -4.62
C ILE A 35 -5.99 -4.00 -4.26
N GLY A 36 -7.05 -4.77 -3.98
CA GLY A 36 -8.35 -4.24 -3.57
C GLY A 36 -8.30 -3.42 -2.26
N PRO A 37 -7.82 -3.98 -1.14
CA PRO A 37 -7.61 -3.26 0.11
C PRO A 37 -6.72 -2.02 -0.03
N GLY A 38 -5.64 -2.10 -0.82
CA GLY A 38 -4.74 -0.97 -1.08
C GLY A 38 -5.45 0.19 -1.80
N VAL A 39 -6.24 -0.13 -2.84
CA VAL A 39 -7.08 0.86 -3.54
C VAL A 39 -8.12 1.46 -2.60
N ALA A 40 -8.83 0.63 -1.82
CA ALA A 40 -9.86 1.09 -0.89
C ALA A 40 -9.30 2.05 0.17
N MET A 41 -8.08 1.81 0.67
CA MET A 41 -7.41 2.71 1.61
C MET A 41 -7.11 4.07 0.96
N TRP A 42 -6.59 4.11 -0.27
CA TRP A 42 -6.33 5.37 -0.97
C TRP A 42 -7.60 6.13 -1.31
N VAL A 43 -8.63 5.44 -1.81
CA VAL A 43 -9.95 6.05 -2.10
C VAL A 43 -10.55 6.65 -0.83
N GLY A 44 -10.61 5.87 0.26
CA GLY A 44 -11.16 6.33 1.53
C GLY A 44 -10.34 7.46 2.17
N LEU A 45 -9.03 7.53 1.91
CA LEU A 45 -8.21 8.68 2.32
C LEU A 45 -8.60 9.93 1.53
N VAL A 46 -8.70 9.82 0.20
CA VAL A 46 -9.04 10.93 -0.68
C VAL A 46 -10.44 11.46 -0.38
N GLU A 47 -11.44 10.58 -0.25
CA GLU A 47 -12.82 10.94 0.08
C GLU A 47 -12.95 11.68 1.42
N LYS A 48 -12.08 11.37 2.40
CA LYS A 48 -12.09 12.04 3.71
C LYS A 48 -11.37 13.38 3.72
N GLN A 49 -10.38 13.58 2.84
CA GLN A 49 -9.50 14.75 2.88
C GLN A 49 -9.86 15.82 1.84
N LEU A 50 -10.49 15.43 0.73
CA LEU A 50 -10.95 16.38 -0.29
C LEU A 50 -12.43 16.74 -0.08
N PRO A 51 -12.82 18.01 -0.27
CA PRO A 51 -14.24 18.36 -0.32
C PRO A 51 -14.91 17.68 -1.52
N ALA A 52 -16.21 17.43 -1.41
CA ALA A 52 -17.02 17.04 -2.56
C ALA A 52 -16.91 18.14 -3.64
N ALA A 53 -16.81 17.71 -4.90
CA ALA A 53 -16.74 18.59 -6.07
C ALA A 53 -18.05 19.38 -6.27
#